data_AF-A0A7S1N5K7-F1
#
_entry.id   AF-A0A7S1N5K7-F1
#
_cell.length_a   1.000
_cell.length_b   1.000
_cell.length_c   1.000
_cell.angle_alpha   90.00
_cell.angle_beta   90.00
_cell.angle_gamma   90.00
#
_symmetry.space_group_name_H-M   'P 1'
#
loop_
_entity.id
_entity.type
_entity.pdbx_description
1 polymer ?
#
loop_
_entity_poly.entity_id
_entity_poly.type
_entity_poly.pdbx_seq_one_letter_code
_entity_poly.pdbx_strand_id
1 'polypeptide(L)'
;DAKSRSPIQSLLAEMLDGLDTITVFNRQEQFQKKFENAVDRNLEAVLAFTTAQRWMGLRVDFCGGIVTLVACILVAAVVPVGAGMAGLLLVWTNNFTITLQYMIRASNEAEAAITSVE
;
A
#
# COMPACT_ATOMS: atom_id res chain seq x y z
N ASP A 1 5.29 -5.45 8.66
CA ASP A 1 5.34 -4.29 9.59
C ASP A 1 5.67 -4.60 11.05
N ALA A 2 5.21 -5.70 11.65
CA ALA A 2 5.48 -5.99 13.07
C ALA A 2 6.98 -6.14 13.41
N LYS A 3 7.75 -6.85 12.58
CA LYS A 3 9.19 -7.10 12.81
C LYS A 3 10.08 -5.86 12.71
N SER A 4 9.70 -4.83 11.96
CA SER A 4 10.47 -3.59 11.80
C SER A 4 9.99 -2.46 12.72
N ARG A 5 8.70 -2.43 13.08
CA ARG A 5 8.13 -1.45 14.04
C ARG A 5 8.33 -1.84 15.50
N SER A 6 8.35 -3.14 15.81
CA SER A 6 8.64 -3.67 17.15
C SER A 6 9.93 -3.12 17.78
N PRO A 7 11.09 -3.10 17.10
CA PRO A 7 12.31 -2.55 17.69
C PRO A 7 12.22 -1.05 17.95
N ILE A 8 11.50 -0.28 17.12
CA ILE A 8 11.34 1.17 17.33
C ILE A 8 10.46 1.46 18.54
N GLN A 9 9.35 0.74 18.69
CA GLN A 9 8.46 0.89 19.86
C GLN A 9 9.13 0.38 21.15
N SER A 10 9.90 -0.71 21.08
CA SER A 10 10.69 -1.20 22.22
C SER A 10 11.83 -0.24 22.59
N LEU A 11 12.57 0.31 21.61
CA LEU A 11 13.61 1.32 21.88
C LEU A 11 13.03 2.61 22.45
N LEU A 12 11.83 3.01 22.02
CA LEU A 12 11.16 4.19 22.53
C LEU A 12 10.63 3.96 23.96
N ALA A 13 10.11 2.77 24.25
CA ALA A 13 9.74 2.38 25.62
C ALA A 13 10.98 2.31 26.54
N GLU A 14 12.09 1.73 26.07
CA GLU A 14 13.35 1.63 26.81
C GLU A 14 14.00 3.01 27.04
N MET A 15 13.86 3.96 26.11
CA MET A 15 14.30 5.34 26.31
C MET A 15 13.42 6.10 27.31
N LEU A 16 12.10 5.86 27.32
CA LEU A 16 11.18 6.49 28.27
C LEU A 16 11.42 5.98 29.70
N ASP A 17 11.65 4.68 29.88
CA ASP A 17 11.95 4.07 31.19
C ASP A 17 13.39 4.39 31.66
N GLY A 18 14.35 4.49 30.73
CA GLY A 18 15.77 4.70 31.01
C GLY A 18 16.23 6.15 30.97
N LEU A 19 15.32 7.11 30.77
CA LEU A 19 15.65 8.50 30.45
C LEU A 19 16.62 9.12 31.46
N ASP A 20 16.32 8.99 32.77
CA ASP A 20 17.13 9.51 33.88
C ASP A 20 18.54 8.90 33.91
N THR A 21 18.66 7.63 33.53
CA THR A 21 19.96 6.94 33.49
C THR A 21 20.79 7.42 32.31
N ILE A 22 20.17 7.65 31.15
CA ILE A 22 20.85 8.10 29.93
C ILE A 22 21.39 9.53 30.08
N THR A 23 20.64 10.42 30.74
CA THR A 23 21.08 11.79 31.06
C THR A 23 22.22 11.80 32.07
N VAL A 24 22.17 10.98 33.12
CA VAL A 24 23.22 10.94 34.15
C VAL A 24 24.54 10.38 33.60
N PHE A 25 24.48 9.40 32.69
CA PHE A 25 25.68 8.83 32.05
C PHE A 25 26.14 9.59 30.79
N ASN A 26 25.43 10.65 30.38
CA ASN A 26 25.75 11.49 29.22
C ASN A 26 25.94 10.67 27.91
N ARG A 27 25.17 9.59 27.72
CA ARG A 27 25.28 8.63 26.60
C ARG A 27 24.26 8.88 25.48
N GLN A 28 23.64 10.06 25.45
CA GLN A 28 22.54 10.42 24.55
C GLN A 28 22.91 10.23 23.07
N GLU A 29 24.10 10.63 22.62
CA GLU A 29 24.54 10.46 21.22
C GLU A 29 24.59 8.99 20.76
N GLN A 30 25.06 8.07 21.62
CA GLN A 30 25.13 6.66 21.25
C GLN A 30 23.74 6.02 21.14
N PHE A 31 22.82 6.44 22.02
CA PHE A 31 21.44 5.98 21.98
C PHE A 31 20.69 6.55 20.78
N GLN A 32 20.90 7.83 20.47
CA GLN A 32 20.34 8.50 19.30
C GLN A 32 20.79 7.80 18.02
N LYS A 33 22.08 7.48 17.89
CA LYS A 33 22.61 6.77 16.72
C LYS A 33 22.07 5.35 16.57
N LYS A 34 21.79 4.66 17.70
CA LYS A 34 21.11 3.35 17.69
C LYS A 34 19.66 3.49 17.23
N PHE A 35 18.96 4.51 17.69
CA PHE A 35 17.57 4.77 17.31
C PHE A 35 17.45 5.15 15.82
N GLU A 36 18.31 6.05 15.33
CA GLU A 36 18.38 6.42 13.91
C GLU A 36 18.58 5.18 13.02
N ASN A 37 19.54 4.31 13.35
CA ASN A 37 19.76 3.07 12.60
C ASN A 37 18.55 2.12 12.60
N ALA A 38 17.78 2.07 13.70
CA ALA A 38 16.57 1.26 13.79
C ALA A 38 15.43 1.87 12.96
N VAL A 39 15.30 3.20 12.96
CA VAL A 39 14.34 3.95 12.16
C VAL A 39 14.64 3.82 10.68
N ASP A 40 15.89 3.96 10.26
CA ASP A 40 16.31 3.85 8.86
C ASP A 40 15.97 2.47 8.26
N ARG A 41 16.22 1.39 9.02
CA ARG A 41 15.85 0.03 8.58
C ARG A 41 14.34 -0.14 8.41
N ASN A 42 13.53 0.45 9.29
CA ASN A 42 12.09 0.42 9.15
C ASN A 42 11.61 1.27 7.96
N LEU A 43 12.22 2.44 7.76
CA LEU A 43 11.95 3.31 6.62
C LEU A 43 12.24 2.59 5.30
N GLU A 44 13.37 1.89 5.20
CA GLU A 44 13.73 1.08 4.03
C GLU A 44 12.67 0.02 3.74
N ALA A 45 12.20 -0.71 4.76
CA ALA A 45 11.15 -1.70 4.61
C ALA A 45 9.80 -1.08 4.17
N VAL A 46 9.41 0.05 4.76
CA VAL A 46 8.17 0.77 4.40
C VAL A 46 8.23 1.32 2.98
N LEU A 47 9.40 1.84 2.56
CA LEU A 47 9.61 2.33 1.20
C LEU A 47 9.58 1.19 0.17
N ALA A 48 10.19 0.04 0.49
CA ALA A 48 10.12 -1.15 -0.35
C ALA A 48 8.68 -1.65 -0.50
N PHE A 49 7.92 -1.71 0.60
CA PHE A 49 6.51 -2.07 0.60
C PHE A 49 5.66 -1.10 -0.23
N THR A 50 5.83 0.21 -0.02
CA THR A 50 5.10 1.24 -0.77
C THR A 50 5.40 1.16 -2.27
N THR A 51 6.66 0.91 -2.63
CA THR A 51 7.08 0.73 -4.03
C THR A 51 6.43 -0.51 -4.65
N ALA A 52 6.40 -1.63 -3.92
CA ALA A 52 5.75 -2.86 -4.37
C ALA A 52 4.23 -2.67 -4.56
N GLN A 53 3.56 -1.98 -3.63
CA GLN A 53 2.14 -1.68 -3.73
C GLN A 53 1.83 -0.78 -4.93
N ARG A 54 2.68 0.22 -5.22
CA ARG A 54 2.55 1.07 -6.41
C ARG A 54 2.77 0.29 -7.71
N TRP A 55 3.77 -0.58 -7.75
CA TRP A 55 4.05 -1.43 -8.91
C TRP A 55 2.90 -2.37 -9.23
N MET A 56 2.35 -3.03 -8.20
CA MET A 56 1.16 -3.89 -8.35
C MET A 56 -0.05 -3.06 -8.80
N GLY A 57 -0.26 -1.87 -8.24
CA GLY A 57 -1.31 -0.94 -8.67
C GLY A 57 -1.21 -0.60 -10.17
N LEU A 58 -0.02 -0.26 -10.66
CA LEU A 58 0.21 0.04 -12.08
C LEU A 58 -0.17 -1.14 -12.99
N ARG A 59 0.17 -2.37 -12.59
CA ARG A 59 -0.18 -3.59 -13.34
C ARG A 59 -1.68 -3.81 -13.39
N VAL A 60 -2.38 -3.62 -12.27
CA VAL A 60 -3.84 -3.74 -12.18
C VAL A 60 -4.53 -2.67 -13.01
N ASP A 61 -4.04 -1.44 -12.97
CA ASP A 61 -4.56 -0.32 -13.78
C ASP A 61 -4.40 -0.59 -15.28
N PHE A 62 -3.26 -1.16 -15.68
CA PHE A 62 -3.01 -1.56 -17.07
C PHE A 62 -3.95 -2.68 -17.53
N CYS A 63 -4.13 -3.74 -16.72
CA CYS A 63 -5.07 -4.81 -17.03
C CYS A 63 -6.52 -4.30 -17.12
N GLY A 64 -6.93 -3.42 -16.19
CA GLY A 64 -8.24 -2.77 -16.22
C GLY A 64 -8.46 -1.94 -17.48
N GLY A 65 -7.44 -1.18 -17.90
CA GLY A 65 -7.46 -0.41 -19.14
C GLY A 65 -7.65 -1.29 -20.39
N ILE A 66 -6.97 -2.44 -20.46
CA ILE A 66 -7.14 -3.41 -21.56
C ILE A 66 -8.58 -3.95 -21.60
N VAL A 67 -9.15 -4.33 -20.45
CA VAL A 67 -10.52 -4.85 -20.38
C VAL A 67 -11.52 -3.81 -20.86
N THR A 68 -11.39 -2.56 -20.42
CA THR A 68 -12.27 -1.46 -20.86
C THR A 68 -12.12 -1.21 -22.36
N LEU A 69 -10.89 -1.24 -22.91
CA LEU A 69 -10.66 -1.05 -24.34
C LEU A 69 -11.29 -2.17 -25.18
N VAL A 70 -11.17 -3.43 -24.75
CA VAL A 70 -11.81 -4.57 -25.42
C VAL A 70 -13.34 -4.45 -25.36
N ALA A 71 -13.90 -4.05 -24.22
CA ALA A 71 -15.33 -3.83 -24.08
C ALA A 71 -15.83 -2.72 -25.01
N CYS A 72 -15.09 -1.61 -25.14
CA CYS A 72 -15.40 -0.55 -26.10
C CYS A 72 -15.46 -1.05 -27.53
N ILE A 73 -14.47 -1.85 -27.95
CA ILE A 73 -14.41 -2.40 -29.31
C ILE A 73 -15.58 -3.36 -29.55
N LEU A 74 -15.90 -4.23 -28.59
CA LEU A 74 -17.01 -5.18 -28.71
C LEU A 74 -18.37 -4.49 -28.81
N VAL A 75 -18.61 -3.46 -27.98
CA VAL A 75 -19.84 -2.68 -28.04
C VAL A 75 -19.95 -1.95 -29.38
N ALA A 76 -18.85 -1.40 -29.90
CA ALA A 76 -18.84 -0.71 -31.19
C ALA A 76 -18.99 -1.64 -32.40
N ALA A 77 -18.49 -2.88 -32.33
CA ALA A 77 -18.43 -3.79 -33.47
C ALA A 77 -19.58 -4.80 -33.55
N VAL A 78 -20.15 -5.24 -32.41
CA VAL A 78 -20.99 -6.45 -32.37
C VAL A 78 -22.45 -6.15 -32.06
N VAL A 79 -22.76 -5.08 -31.34
CA VAL A 79 -24.11 -4.91 -30.76
C VAL A 79 -24.91 -3.85 -31.54
N PRO A 80 -26.02 -4.20 -32.19
CA PRO A 80 -26.95 -3.23 -32.78
C PRO A 80 -27.81 -2.61 -31.67
N VAL A 81 -27.17 -1.97 -30.71
CA VAL A 81 -27.83 -1.24 -29.62
C VAL A 81 -27.91 0.23 -29.98
N GLY A 82 -29.04 0.85 -29.67
CA GLY A 82 -29.17 2.30 -29.76
C GLY A 82 -28.06 3.01 -28.97
N ALA A 83 -27.57 4.14 -29.48
CA ALA A 83 -26.41 4.84 -28.94
C ALA A 83 -26.48 5.11 -27.42
N GLY A 84 -27.69 5.31 -26.87
CA GLY A 84 -27.90 5.47 -25.43
C GLY A 84 -27.59 4.22 -24.61
N MET A 85 -27.98 3.02 -25.09
CA MET A 85 -27.71 1.76 -24.40
C MET A 85 -26.22 1.38 -24.50
N ALA A 86 -25.57 1.68 -25.63
CA ALA A 86 -24.13 1.52 -25.79
C ALA A 86 -23.36 2.39 -24.76
N GLY A 87 -23.72 3.66 -24.62
CA GLY A 87 -23.13 4.54 -23.61
C GLY A 87 -23.32 4.03 -22.18
N LEU A 88 -24.49 3.47 -21.87
CA LEU A 88 -24.78 2.89 -20.56
C LEU A 88 -23.87 1.68 -20.25
N LEU A 89 -23.73 0.76 -21.22
CA LEU A 89 -22.87 -0.43 -21.09
C LEU A 89 -21.42 -0.04 -20.86
N LEU A 90 -20.91 0.97 -21.58
CA LEU A 90 -19.56 1.48 -21.39
C LEU A 90 -19.34 2.04 -19.98
N VAL A 91 -20.29 2.83 -19.48
CA VAL A 91 -20.22 3.40 -18.12
C VAL A 91 -20.24 2.31 -17.06
N TRP A 92 -21.05 1.26 -17.25
CA TRP A 92 -21.11 0.11 -16.34
C TRP A 92 -19.83 -0.72 -16.34
N THR A 93 -19.27 -1.03 -17.52
CA THR A 93 -17.99 -1.74 -17.59
C THR A 93 -16.87 -0.93 -16.96
N ASN A 94 -16.83 0.38 -17.21
CA ASN A 94 -15.84 1.25 -16.58
C ASN A 94 -16.00 1.31 -15.05
N ASN A 95 -17.24 1.39 -14.53
CA ASN A 95 -17.49 1.32 -13.09
C ASN A 95 -17.01 -0.01 -12.50
N PHE A 96 -17.31 -1.12 -13.17
CA PHE A 96 -16.88 -2.44 -12.74
C PHE A 96 -15.34 -2.54 -12.64
N THR A 97 -14.62 -2.01 -13.62
CA THR A 97 -13.14 -1.93 -13.59
C THR A 97 -12.65 -1.11 -12.39
N ILE A 98 -13.26 0.04 -12.11
CA ILE A 98 -12.91 0.89 -10.95
C ILE A 98 -13.15 0.13 -9.64
N THR A 99 -14.31 -0.54 -9.49
CA THR A 99 -14.61 -1.31 -8.28
C THR A 99 -13.61 -2.44 -8.05
N LEU A 100 -13.20 -3.16 -9.10
CA LEU A 100 -12.18 -4.20 -8.99
C LEU A 100 -10.82 -3.64 -8.54
N GLN A 101 -10.42 -2.47 -9.05
CA GLN A 101 -9.19 -1.80 -8.59
C GLN A 101 -9.25 -1.50 -7.09
N TYR A 102 -10.37 -0.99 -6.59
CA TYR A 102 -10.57 -0.73 -5.16
C TYR A 102 -10.52 -2.01 -4.33
N MET A 103 -11.17 -3.09 -4.79
CA MET A 103 -11.16 -4.38 -4.09
C MET A 103 -9.75 -4.98 -3.97
N ILE A 104 -8.95 -4.91 -5.04
CA ILE A 104 -7.57 -5.39 -5.01
C ILE A 104 -6.72 -4.58 -4.03
N ARG A 105 -6.90 -3.25 -4.01
CA ARG A 105 -6.21 -2.39 -3.02
C ARG A 105 -6.61 -2.75 -1.59
N ALA A 106 -7.91 -2.92 -1.33
CA ALA A 106 -8.41 -3.32 -0.02
C ALA A 106 -7.89 -4.71 0.40
N SER A 107 -7.79 -5.66 -0.54
CA SER A 107 -7.22 -6.99 -0.28
C SER A 107 -5.74 -6.92 0.09
N ASN A 108 -4.95 -6.10 -0.63
CA ASN A 108 -3.53 -5.91 -0.31
C ASN A 108 -3.34 -5.23 1.05
N GLU A 109 -4.17 -4.25 1.39
CA GLU A 109 -4.15 -3.61 2.71
C GLU A 109 -4.54 -4.60 3.81
N ALA A 110 -5.52 -5.47 3.57
CA ALA A 110 -5.91 -6.52 4.50
C ALA A 110 -4.80 -7.56 4.70
N GLU A 111 -4.13 -8.03 3.65
CA GLU A 111 -2.98 -8.93 3.76
C GLU A 111 -1.82 -8.28 4.53
N ALA A 112 -1.56 -7.01 4.27
CA ALA A 112 -0.55 -6.24 5.01
C ALA A 112 -0.92 -6.10 6.49
N ALA A 113 -2.19 -5.87 6.79
CA ALA A 113 -2.71 -5.79 8.17
C ALA A 113 -2.61 -7.14 8.89
N ILE A 114 -2.97 -8.26 8.23
CA ILE A 114 -2.86 -9.61 8.79
C ILE A 114 -1.40 -9.97 9.08
N THR A 115 -0.48 -9.67 8.15
CA THR A 115 0.97 -9.87 8.34
C THR A 115 1.58 -8.92 9.40
N SER A 116 0.81 -7.93 9.88
CA SER A 116 1.20 -7.08 11.02
C SER A 116 0.70 -7.61 12.36
N VAL A 117 -0.31 -8.49 12.35
CA VAL A 117 -0.84 -9.19 13.52
C VAL A 117 -0.04 -10.47 13.80
N GLU A 118 0.43 -11.14 12.74
CA GLU A 118 1.36 -12.27 12.81
C GLU A 118 2.80 -11.84 13.15
#